data_AF-A0A4Z1G1Q3-F1
#
_entry.id   AF-A0A4Z1G1Q3-F1
#
_cell.length_a   1.000
_cell.length_b   1.000
_cell.length_c   1.000
_cell.angle_alpha   90.00
_cell.angle_beta   90.00
_cell.angle_gamma   90.00
#
_symmetry.space_group_name_H-M   'P 1'
#
loop_
_entity.id
_entity.type
_entity.pdbx_description
1 polymer ?
#
loop_
_entity_poly.entity_id
_entity_poly.type
_entity_poly.pdbx_seq_one_letter_code
_entity_poly.pdbx_strand_id
1 'polypeptide(L)'
;MGLPPWEASESQTFALVTGANSGLGFAIASRLIDEFLTSSDTPPTKHLILILCTRTPLKTRFTISRLRAHLRKLVDYSEFADSQRARAKSQENLYRWQDMVARVHFLGVEVDLCDLKSVYALTDRLVNGTIGNPDATTMDGLRLPDGSPGTSTYSADVKQDRWALSQKEGSDGEQRSWGWGLSGIRIPRLDVVVLNAGIGGWSGIDWPKAIWTVLTDMTEAVTWPTYKLAEVGAITKPQLSSASLKQAKPSDDEATQPLLNGEIPEEPPLGATFCSNVFGHYILAHELMPLLSRTSSPSATTSGRIIWVSSIEAQAQHFDEDDLQGLESRTPYESSKRLTDVLVLSRKLRAAGKASSSWFDCSDVHVENSQLEEEPPAKLIKPKMYVVQPGIFVSEIMPLNFVLVFIYRWIFYLVRWMGSQWHTIKPYTAAVAPVWVALSPDDVLDNMDGTASKWGSATDASGKERVIRTEVPGWGWEGKTPKTIDTGERRKGRQRDAVPLTREAREDFEVLGVKCWTEMENLRKEWEALLKVKK
;
A
#
# COMPACT_ATOMS: atom_id res chain seq x y z
N MET A 1 15.41 -26.51 -10.01
CA MET A 1 15.24 -25.10 -9.59
C MET A 1 16.38 -24.76 -8.66
N GLY A 2 17.08 -23.64 -8.89
CA GLY A 2 18.11 -23.19 -7.95
C GLY A 2 17.46 -22.63 -6.68
N LEU A 3 18.17 -22.73 -5.55
CA LEU A 3 17.74 -22.13 -4.29
C LEU A 3 17.65 -20.60 -4.44
N PRO A 4 16.71 -19.91 -3.77
CA PRO A 4 16.66 -18.46 -3.75
C PRO A 4 18.00 -17.84 -3.34
N PRO A 5 18.45 -16.74 -3.96
CA PRO A 5 19.78 -16.17 -3.72
C PRO A 5 19.98 -15.62 -2.30
N TRP A 6 18.91 -15.48 -1.52
CA TRP A 6 18.93 -15.04 -0.12
C TRP A 6 18.81 -16.20 0.89
N GLU A 7 18.79 -17.46 0.48
CA GLU A 7 18.72 -18.56 1.45
C GLU A 7 19.92 -18.58 2.41
N ALA A 8 21.10 -18.22 1.91
CA ALA A 8 22.31 -18.14 2.73
C ALA A 8 22.39 -16.86 3.59
N SER A 9 21.41 -15.95 3.51
CA SER A 9 21.44 -14.69 4.25
C SER A 9 21.00 -14.90 5.70
N GLU A 10 21.70 -14.29 6.65
CA GLU A 10 21.38 -14.40 8.08
C GLU A 10 20.02 -13.78 8.46
N SER A 11 19.56 -12.79 7.70
CA SER A 11 18.29 -12.10 7.96
C SER A 11 17.62 -11.61 6.68
N GLN A 12 16.30 -11.69 6.62
CA GLN A 12 15.49 -11.36 5.44
C GLN A 12 14.31 -10.48 5.85
N THR A 13 13.96 -9.52 5.00
CA THR A 13 12.75 -8.70 5.15
C THR A 13 11.90 -8.79 3.88
N PHE A 14 10.74 -9.43 3.98
CA PHE A 14 9.74 -9.55 2.92
C PHE A 14 8.72 -8.42 3.07
N ALA A 15 8.72 -7.47 2.13
CA ALA A 15 7.81 -6.33 2.14
C ALA A 15 6.97 -6.29 0.86
N LEU A 16 5.64 -6.30 1.01
CA LEU A 16 4.68 -6.16 -0.09
C LEU A 16 4.16 -4.73 -0.16
N VAL A 17 4.18 -4.12 -1.35
CA VAL A 17 3.66 -2.76 -1.57
C VAL A 17 2.60 -2.77 -2.66
N THR A 18 1.38 -2.36 -2.32
CA THR A 18 0.27 -2.21 -3.27
C THR A 18 0.34 -0.89 -4.04
N GLY A 19 0.00 -0.93 -5.33
CA GLY A 19 0.02 0.27 -6.18
C GLY A 19 1.44 0.80 -6.43
N ALA A 20 2.43 -0.09 -6.55
CA ALA A 20 3.85 0.28 -6.60
C ALA A 20 4.31 0.94 -7.92
N ASN A 21 3.42 1.09 -8.92
CA ASN A 21 3.83 1.48 -10.27
C ASN A 21 4.13 2.98 -10.45
N SER A 22 3.52 3.86 -9.65
CA SER A 22 3.74 5.31 -9.73
C SER A 22 3.42 5.99 -8.39
N GLY A 23 3.53 7.32 -8.36
CA GLY A 23 3.18 8.15 -7.22
C GLY A 23 3.81 7.67 -5.91
N LEU A 24 2.96 7.55 -4.88
CA LEU A 24 3.37 7.20 -3.52
C LEU A 24 3.86 5.76 -3.40
N GLY A 25 3.22 4.78 -4.07
CA GLY A 25 3.62 3.38 -3.95
C GLY A 25 5.03 3.12 -4.51
N PHE A 26 5.35 3.73 -5.65
CA PHE A 26 6.71 3.70 -6.20
C PHE A 26 7.71 4.37 -5.24
N ALA A 27 7.34 5.52 -4.67
CA ALA A 27 8.17 6.26 -3.73
C ALA A 27 8.42 5.50 -2.42
N ILE A 28 7.43 4.76 -1.90
CA ILE A 28 7.58 3.86 -0.75
C ILE A 28 8.58 2.76 -1.07
N ALA A 29 8.47 2.11 -2.23
CA ALA A 29 9.42 1.08 -2.64
C ALA A 29 10.85 1.63 -2.80
N SER A 30 11.01 2.79 -3.47
CA SER A 30 12.30 3.47 -3.60
C SER A 30 12.91 3.81 -2.24
N ARG A 31 12.12 4.37 -1.33
CA ARG A 31 12.59 4.81 -0.02
C ARG A 31 12.87 3.64 0.92
N LEU A 32 12.13 2.53 0.82
CA LEU A 32 12.46 1.28 1.51
C LEU A 32 13.86 0.80 1.14
N ILE A 33 14.24 0.87 -0.14
CA ILE A 33 15.60 0.51 -0.60
C ILE A 33 16.64 1.43 0.04
N ASP A 34 16.40 2.74 -0.03
CA ASP A 34 17.34 3.75 0.43
C ASP A 34 17.57 3.63 1.94
N GLU A 35 16.50 3.59 2.74
CA GLU A 35 16.60 3.49 4.20
C GLU A 35 17.11 2.10 4.64
N PHE A 36 16.77 1.03 3.92
CA PHE A 36 17.32 -0.30 4.21
C PHE A 36 18.85 -0.34 4.04
N LEU A 37 19.39 0.20 2.94
CA LEU A 37 20.82 0.16 2.65
C LEU A 37 21.64 1.18 3.44
N THR A 38 21.04 2.32 3.79
CA THR A 38 21.74 3.43 4.46
C THR A 38 21.61 3.38 5.98
N SER A 39 20.64 2.64 6.54
CA SER A 39 20.49 2.48 7.98
C SER A 39 21.67 1.74 8.62
N SER A 40 22.12 2.24 9.78
CA SER A 40 23.11 1.58 10.63
C SER A 40 22.62 0.24 11.18
N ASP A 41 21.30 0.07 11.27
CA ASP A 41 20.67 -1.07 11.92
C ASP A 41 20.48 -2.27 10.97
N THR A 42 20.86 -2.11 9.70
CA THR A 42 20.78 -3.15 8.67
C THR A 42 22.17 -3.74 8.42
N PRO A 43 22.50 -4.92 8.97
CA PRO A 43 23.80 -5.53 8.74
C PRO A 43 23.98 -5.93 7.26
N PRO A 44 25.23 -6.03 6.77
CA PRO A 44 25.52 -6.41 5.37
C PRO A 44 24.94 -7.76 4.96
N THR A 45 24.74 -8.67 5.91
CA THR A 45 24.17 -10.01 5.71
C THR A 45 22.64 -10.02 5.60
N LYS A 46 21.97 -8.87 5.84
CA LYS A 46 20.52 -8.75 5.72
C LYS A 46 20.11 -8.46 4.28
N HIS A 47 19.04 -9.11 3.84
CA HIS A 47 18.46 -8.98 2.51
C HIS A 47 17.04 -8.40 2.55
N LEU A 48 16.71 -7.56 1.58
CA LEU A 48 15.38 -6.98 1.37
C LEU A 48 14.73 -7.64 0.14
N ILE A 49 13.52 -8.18 0.32
CA ILE A 49 12.72 -8.77 -0.75
C ILE A 49 11.46 -7.92 -0.90
N LEU A 50 11.39 -7.16 -1.99
CA LEU A 50 10.26 -6.30 -2.33
C LEU A 50 9.30 -7.01 -3.28
N ILE A 51 8.08 -7.25 -2.82
CA ILE A 51 6.98 -7.79 -3.60
C ILE A 51 6.12 -6.62 -4.08
N LEU A 52 6.23 -6.32 -5.37
CA LEU A 52 5.63 -5.15 -6.00
C LEU A 52 4.33 -5.54 -6.66
N CYS A 53 3.24 -4.98 -6.12
CA CYS A 53 1.91 -5.26 -6.61
C CYS A 53 1.44 -4.14 -7.56
N THR A 54 1.15 -4.50 -8.81
CA THR A 54 0.66 -3.57 -9.85
C THR A 54 -0.57 -4.13 -10.56
N ARG A 55 -1.22 -3.36 -11.44
CA ARG A 55 -2.43 -3.82 -12.16
C ARG A 55 -2.17 -4.73 -13.35
N THR A 56 -0.98 -4.65 -13.96
CA THR A 56 -0.69 -5.40 -15.20
C THR A 56 0.76 -5.85 -15.25
N PRO A 57 1.07 -6.97 -15.94
CA PRO A 57 2.46 -7.45 -16.06
C PRO A 57 3.40 -6.42 -16.67
N LEU A 58 2.89 -5.60 -17.60
CA LEU A 58 3.62 -4.50 -18.22
C LEU A 58 4.03 -3.44 -17.19
N LYS A 59 3.11 -3.03 -16.31
CA LYS A 59 3.40 -2.10 -15.22
C LYS A 59 4.40 -2.70 -14.23
N THR A 60 4.24 -3.97 -13.88
CA THR A 60 5.18 -4.69 -13.01
C THR A 60 6.61 -4.60 -13.55
N ARG A 61 6.80 -4.93 -14.83
CA ARG A 61 8.10 -4.86 -15.51
C ARG A 61 8.74 -3.47 -15.49
N PHE A 62 8.00 -2.44 -15.92
CA PHE A 62 8.52 -1.07 -15.91
C PHE A 62 8.84 -0.58 -14.51
N THR A 63 8.05 -0.97 -13.51
CA THR A 63 8.28 -0.62 -12.11
C THR A 63 9.60 -1.20 -11.61
N ILE A 64 9.83 -2.49 -11.87
CA ILE A 64 11.08 -3.16 -11.48
C ILE A 64 12.28 -2.55 -12.21
N SER A 65 12.17 -2.26 -13.51
CA SER A 65 13.23 -1.59 -14.29
C SER A 65 13.61 -0.25 -13.65
N ARG A 66 12.61 0.56 -13.30
CA ARG A 66 12.81 1.86 -12.63
C ARG A 66 13.43 1.72 -11.23
N LEU A 67 13.02 0.73 -10.44
CA LEU A 67 13.58 0.50 -9.10
C LEU A 67 15.02 -0.03 -9.16
N ARG A 68 15.34 -0.87 -10.14
CA ARG A 68 16.72 -1.28 -10.45
C ARG A 68 17.61 -0.08 -10.78
N ALA A 69 17.12 0.83 -11.62
CA ALA A 69 17.84 2.06 -11.96
C ALA A 69 18.01 2.99 -10.74
N HIS A 70 16.97 3.12 -9.91
CA HIS A 70 17.02 3.88 -8.65
C HIS A 70 18.08 3.30 -7.70
N LEU A 71 18.03 2.00 -7.47
CA LEU A 71 18.99 1.29 -6.62
C LEU A 71 20.43 1.45 -7.14
N ARG A 72 20.66 1.28 -8.46
CA ARG A 72 21.98 1.51 -9.08
C ARG A 72 22.48 2.92 -8.82
N LYS A 73 21.59 3.92 -8.96
CA LYS A 73 21.91 5.32 -8.68
C LYS A 73 22.34 5.51 -7.21
N LEU A 74 21.64 4.89 -6.26
CA LEU A 74 22.02 4.94 -4.85
C LEU A 74 23.40 4.31 -4.61
N VAL A 75 23.65 3.10 -5.10
CA VAL A 75 24.86 2.35 -4.73
C VAL A 75 26.10 2.70 -5.56
N ASP A 76 25.96 3.44 -6.66
CA ASP A 76 27.11 3.75 -7.54
C ASP A 76 27.32 5.24 -7.78
N TYR A 77 26.26 6.06 -7.76
CA TYR A 77 26.36 7.45 -8.21
C TYR A 77 25.93 8.46 -7.15
N SER A 78 25.64 8.02 -5.93
CA SER A 78 25.19 8.90 -4.84
C SER A 78 26.32 9.25 -3.87
N GLU A 79 26.09 10.29 -3.06
CA GLU A 79 26.97 10.65 -1.95
C GLU A 79 27.17 9.50 -0.95
N PHE A 80 26.15 8.64 -0.76
CA PHE A 80 26.28 7.42 0.02
C PHE A 80 27.33 6.49 -0.59
N ALA A 81 27.28 6.25 -1.90
CA ALA A 81 28.28 5.41 -2.58
C ALA A 81 29.70 5.99 -2.44
N ASP A 82 29.85 7.30 -2.56
CA ASP A 82 31.14 7.97 -2.39
C ASP A 82 31.67 7.83 -0.97
N SER A 83 30.81 7.96 0.04
CA SER A 83 31.16 7.72 1.44
C SER A 83 31.60 6.27 1.69
N GLN A 84 30.93 5.29 1.06
CA GLN A 84 31.28 3.88 1.17
C GLN A 84 32.61 3.56 0.49
N ARG A 85 32.88 4.14 -0.68
CA ARG A 85 34.17 4.04 -1.36
C ARG A 85 35.31 4.61 -0.53
N ALA A 86 35.10 5.79 0.06
CA ALA A 86 36.09 6.41 0.93
C ALA A 86 36.39 5.53 2.15
N ARG A 87 35.35 4.97 2.79
CA ARG A 87 35.48 4.03 3.93
C ARG A 87 36.17 2.73 3.55
N ALA A 88 35.83 2.13 2.42
CA ALA A 88 36.48 0.90 1.95
C ALA A 88 37.96 1.14 1.66
N LYS A 89 38.29 2.26 1.00
CA LYS A 89 39.67 2.66 0.71
C LYS A 89 40.49 2.87 1.99
N SER A 90 39.93 3.45 3.05
CA SER A 90 40.63 3.60 4.33
C SER A 90 40.84 2.29 5.08
N GLN A 91 40.11 1.23 4.70
CA GLN A 91 40.23 -0.13 5.24
C GLN A 91 41.02 -1.06 4.31
N GLU A 92 41.70 -0.52 3.30
CA GLU A 92 42.40 -1.29 2.25
C GLU A 92 41.50 -2.31 1.52
N ASN A 93 40.19 -2.04 1.49
CA ASN A 93 39.20 -2.90 0.85
C ASN A 93 38.63 -2.24 -0.42
N LEU A 94 38.14 -3.05 -1.36
CA LEU A 94 37.52 -2.57 -2.58
C LEU A 94 36.00 -2.48 -2.41
N TYR A 95 35.45 -1.28 -2.56
CA TYR A 95 34.00 -1.13 -2.64
C TYR A 95 33.46 -1.66 -3.96
N ARG A 96 32.58 -2.66 -3.89
CA ARG A 96 31.84 -3.19 -5.04
C ARG A 96 30.36 -2.89 -4.85
N TRP A 97 29.80 -2.09 -5.75
CA TRP A 97 28.37 -1.76 -5.73
C TRP A 97 27.50 -3.00 -5.96
N GLN A 98 28.02 -4.03 -6.62
CA GLN A 98 27.33 -5.29 -6.90
C GLN A 98 26.93 -5.99 -5.60
N ASP A 99 27.81 -5.97 -4.60
CA ASP A 99 27.56 -6.59 -3.28
C ASP A 99 26.35 -5.95 -2.59
N MET A 100 26.16 -4.64 -2.77
CA MET A 100 25.02 -3.92 -2.19
C MET A 100 23.69 -4.33 -2.81
N VAL A 101 23.69 -4.81 -4.04
CA VAL A 101 22.44 -5.12 -4.76
C VAL A 101 22.13 -6.59 -4.81
N ALA A 102 23.14 -7.43 -4.63
CA ALA A 102 22.90 -8.81 -4.21
C ALA A 102 22.00 -8.89 -2.94
N ARG A 103 21.86 -7.80 -2.18
CA ARG A 103 21.01 -7.70 -0.99
C ARG A 103 19.58 -7.25 -1.26
N VAL A 104 19.23 -6.75 -2.45
CA VAL A 104 17.88 -6.24 -2.76
C VAL A 104 17.25 -7.02 -3.90
N HIS A 105 16.12 -7.65 -3.62
CA HIS A 105 15.43 -8.56 -4.52
C HIS A 105 14.05 -8.02 -4.86
N PHE A 106 13.65 -8.16 -6.13
CA PHE A 106 12.35 -7.72 -6.62
C PHE A 106 11.53 -8.92 -7.08
N LEU A 107 10.28 -8.99 -6.63
CA LEU A 107 9.27 -9.94 -7.07
C LEU A 107 8.06 -9.15 -7.56
N GLY A 108 7.43 -9.60 -8.64
CA GLY A 108 6.33 -8.91 -9.29
C GLY A 108 5.03 -9.70 -9.20
N VAL A 109 3.96 -9.03 -8.79
CA VAL A 109 2.62 -9.63 -8.75
C VAL A 109 1.55 -8.65 -9.22
N GLU A 110 0.45 -9.20 -9.73
CA GLU A 110 -0.64 -8.42 -10.32
C GLU A 110 -1.92 -8.53 -9.49
N VAL A 111 -2.60 -7.40 -9.28
CA VAL A 111 -3.94 -7.36 -8.70
C VAL A 111 -4.74 -6.19 -9.26
N ASP A 112 -6.04 -6.40 -9.50
CA ASP A 112 -7.02 -5.34 -9.55
C ASP A 112 -7.88 -5.40 -8.27
N LEU A 113 -7.77 -4.39 -7.42
CA LEU A 113 -8.48 -4.35 -6.14
C LEU A 113 -10.00 -4.17 -6.29
N CYS A 114 -10.45 -3.73 -7.46
CA CYS A 114 -11.87 -3.65 -7.81
C CYS A 114 -12.40 -4.95 -8.45
N ASP A 115 -11.56 -5.99 -8.58
CA ASP A 115 -11.93 -7.33 -9.02
C ASP A 115 -11.59 -8.32 -7.90
N LEU A 116 -12.60 -8.70 -7.11
CA LEU A 116 -12.42 -9.57 -5.95
C LEU A 116 -11.83 -10.94 -6.34
N LYS A 117 -12.15 -11.46 -7.53
CA LYS A 117 -11.54 -12.71 -8.02
C LYS A 117 -10.05 -12.54 -8.28
N SER A 118 -9.63 -11.37 -8.81
CA SER A 118 -8.21 -11.04 -8.93
C SER A 118 -7.53 -10.99 -7.57
N VAL A 119 -8.20 -10.52 -6.52
CA VAL A 119 -7.66 -10.48 -5.15
C VAL A 119 -7.43 -11.90 -4.62
N TYR A 120 -8.45 -12.77 -4.67
CA TYR A 120 -8.33 -14.17 -4.23
C TYR A 120 -7.31 -14.96 -5.04
N ALA A 121 -7.25 -14.75 -6.36
CA ALA A 121 -6.25 -15.42 -7.21
C ALA A 121 -4.81 -14.99 -6.87
N LEU A 122 -4.60 -13.72 -6.50
CA LEU A 122 -3.29 -13.27 -6.05
C LEU A 122 -2.92 -13.89 -4.70
N THR A 123 -3.83 -13.90 -3.74
CA THR A 123 -3.55 -14.38 -2.38
C THR A 123 -3.27 -15.88 -2.40
N ASP A 124 -4.05 -16.66 -3.14
CA ASP A 124 -3.78 -18.09 -3.37
C ASP A 124 -2.40 -18.32 -3.98
N ARG A 125 -2.03 -17.53 -5.00
CA ARG A 125 -0.69 -17.60 -5.60
C ARG A 125 0.44 -17.26 -4.62
N LEU A 126 0.22 -16.35 -3.66
CA LEU A 126 1.21 -15.98 -2.65
C LEU A 126 1.33 -17.03 -1.54
N VAL A 127 0.21 -17.61 -1.11
CA VAL A 127 0.12 -18.56 0.02
C VAL A 127 0.47 -19.99 -0.41
N ASN A 128 -0.14 -20.45 -1.50
CA ASN A 128 -0.04 -21.83 -2.00
C ASN A 128 0.91 -21.95 -3.19
N GLY A 129 0.97 -20.91 -4.02
CA GLY A 129 1.72 -20.91 -5.27
C GLY A 129 3.18 -20.44 -5.16
N THR A 130 3.67 -19.99 -6.32
CA THR A 130 4.99 -19.39 -6.46
C THR A 130 4.93 -18.09 -7.25
N ILE A 131 5.89 -17.22 -6.96
CA ILE A 131 6.06 -15.93 -7.63
C ILE A 131 7.45 -15.84 -8.24
N GLY A 132 7.67 -14.77 -9.00
CA GLY A 132 8.92 -14.55 -9.70
C GLY A 132 9.18 -13.09 -9.99
N ASN A 133 10.33 -12.87 -10.61
CA ASN A 133 10.75 -11.59 -11.14
C ASN A 133 10.57 -11.63 -12.66
N PRO A 134 9.81 -10.72 -13.27
CA PRO A 134 9.78 -10.64 -14.72
C PRO A 134 11.17 -10.23 -15.25
N ASP A 135 11.59 -10.86 -16.34
CA ASP A 135 12.86 -10.58 -17.01
C ASP A 135 13.00 -9.10 -17.40
N ALA A 136 14.23 -8.68 -17.72
CA ALA A 136 14.47 -7.38 -18.33
C ALA A 136 13.64 -7.19 -19.61
N THR A 137 13.33 -5.93 -19.92
CA THR A 137 12.31 -5.59 -20.93
C THR A 137 12.81 -4.77 -22.11
N THR A 138 12.14 -4.93 -23.24
CA THR A 138 12.25 -4.04 -24.40
C THR A 138 11.63 -2.67 -24.13
N MET A 139 11.84 -1.70 -25.02
CA MET A 139 11.18 -0.38 -24.99
C MET A 139 9.65 -0.46 -24.86
N ASP A 140 9.04 -1.46 -25.49
CA ASP A 140 7.59 -1.68 -25.45
C ASP A 140 7.15 -2.49 -24.21
N GLY A 141 8.09 -2.82 -23.32
CA GLY A 141 7.86 -3.58 -22.08
C GLY A 141 7.55 -5.07 -22.31
N LEU A 142 7.84 -5.57 -23.52
CA LEU A 142 7.83 -7.00 -23.81
C LEU A 142 9.03 -7.69 -23.15
N ARG A 143 8.92 -9.00 -22.95
CA ARG A 143 10.07 -9.80 -22.48
C ARG A 143 11.17 -9.70 -23.53
N LEU A 144 12.40 -9.60 -23.06
CA LEU A 144 13.55 -9.81 -23.94
C LEU A 144 13.50 -11.26 -24.48
N PRO A 145 13.79 -11.49 -25.76
CA PRO A 145 13.85 -12.86 -26.32
C PRO A 145 14.81 -13.76 -25.52
N ASP A 146 14.61 -15.07 -25.52
CA ASP A 146 15.51 -15.98 -24.82
C ASP A 146 16.96 -15.82 -25.33
N GLY A 147 17.92 -15.64 -24.41
CA GLY A 147 19.32 -15.35 -24.75
C GLY A 147 19.65 -13.88 -25.09
N SER A 148 18.66 -12.98 -25.00
CA SER A 148 18.82 -11.53 -25.20
C SER A 148 19.50 -10.85 -24.01
N PRO A 149 19.90 -9.56 -24.15
CA PRO A 149 20.83 -8.90 -23.23
C PRO A 149 20.25 -8.47 -21.88
N GLY A 150 19.53 -9.36 -21.22
CA GLY A 150 19.38 -9.32 -19.77
C GLY A 150 20.50 -10.07 -19.05
N THR A 151 21.16 -11.01 -19.75
CA THR A 151 22.24 -11.88 -19.24
C THR A 151 23.38 -12.11 -20.25
N SER A 152 23.31 -11.56 -21.47
CA SER A 152 24.32 -11.66 -22.54
C SER A 152 24.81 -10.29 -23.05
N THR A 153 25.86 -10.29 -23.90
CA THR A 153 26.55 -9.09 -24.44
C THR A 153 25.67 -8.18 -25.30
N TYR A 154 26.16 -6.97 -25.57
CA TYR A 154 25.50 -5.95 -26.40
C TYR A 154 24.92 -6.47 -27.74
N SER A 155 23.73 -5.99 -28.14
CA SER A 155 23.11 -6.22 -29.47
C SER A 155 22.40 -4.94 -29.91
N ALA A 156 22.69 -4.47 -31.13
CA ALA A 156 22.19 -3.21 -31.68
C ALA A 156 20.70 -3.27 -32.08
N ASP A 157 20.19 -4.47 -32.40
CA ASP A 157 18.82 -4.67 -32.89
C ASP A 157 17.77 -4.71 -31.76
N VAL A 158 18.21 -4.91 -30.50
CA VAL A 158 17.33 -5.03 -29.33
C VAL A 158 17.43 -3.80 -28.44
N LYS A 159 16.52 -2.84 -28.65
CA LYS A 159 16.39 -1.65 -27.80
C LYS A 159 15.70 -2.01 -26.48
N GLN A 160 16.45 -1.90 -25.39
CA GLN A 160 15.92 -2.06 -24.04
C GLN A 160 15.13 -0.83 -23.61
N ASP A 161 14.27 -1.03 -22.61
CA ASP A 161 13.55 0.05 -21.93
C ASP A 161 14.46 1.23 -21.52
N ARG A 162 13.87 2.43 -21.40
CA ARG A 162 14.63 3.67 -21.11
C ARG A 162 15.34 3.62 -19.75
N TRP A 163 14.87 2.78 -18.83
CA TRP A 163 15.45 2.60 -17.50
C TRP A 163 16.41 1.40 -17.44
N ALA A 164 16.76 0.81 -18.58
CA ALA A 164 17.87 -0.14 -18.67
C ALA A 164 19.16 0.48 -18.14
N LEU A 165 19.95 -0.30 -17.41
CA LEU A 165 21.10 0.20 -16.64
C LEU A 165 22.26 0.65 -17.55
N SER A 166 22.37 0.04 -18.74
CA SER A 166 23.29 0.45 -19.78
C SER A 166 22.76 0.05 -21.16
N GLN A 167 22.85 0.98 -22.12
CA GLN A 167 22.63 0.72 -23.54
C GLN A 167 23.91 0.97 -24.37
N LYS A 168 25.06 1.13 -23.72
CA LYS A 168 26.33 1.40 -24.40
C LYS A 168 26.86 0.14 -25.09
N GLU A 169 27.38 0.31 -26.30
CA GLU A 169 28.10 -0.76 -27.01
C GLU A 169 29.29 -1.23 -26.15
N GLY A 170 29.45 -2.55 -26.03
CA GLY A 170 30.47 -3.17 -25.18
C GLY A 170 30.09 -3.36 -23.70
N SER A 171 28.89 -2.96 -23.27
CA SER A 171 28.41 -3.29 -21.91
C SER A 171 28.10 -4.79 -21.76
N ASP A 172 28.51 -5.34 -20.62
CA ASP A 172 28.25 -6.74 -20.24
C ASP A 172 26.81 -6.93 -19.70
N GLY A 173 26.38 -8.18 -19.56
CA GLY A 173 25.02 -8.51 -19.12
C GLY A 173 24.66 -7.88 -17.77
N GLU A 174 25.58 -7.89 -16.81
CA GLU A 174 25.38 -7.35 -15.45
C GLU A 174 25.23 -5.82 -15.45
N GLN A 175 25.96 -5.12 -16.31
CA GLN A 175 25.86 -3.67 -16.49
C GLN A 175 24.59 -3.26 -17.23
N ARG A 176 24.00 -4.15 -18.05
CA ARG A 176 22.79 -3.87 -18.83
C ARG A 176 21.51 -4.18 -18.06
N SER A 177 21.48 -5.31 -17.37
CA SER A 177 20.39 -5.69 -16.49
C SER A 177 20.87 -6.68 -15.43
N TRP A 178 20.61 -6.38 -14.16
CA TRP A 178 20.69 -7.36 -13.09
C TRP A 178 19.30 -7.91 -12.75
N GLY A 179 19.07 -9.18 -13.04
CA GLY A 179 17.84 -9.84 -12.70
C GLY A 179 18.14 -11.31 -12.51
N TRP A 180 17.95 -11.79 -11.29
CA TRP A 180 18.28 -13.15 -10.89
C TRP A 180 17.38 -14.23 -11.54
N GLY A 181 16.63 -13.91 -12.61
CA GLY A 181 15.71 -14.84 -13.29
C GLY A 181 14.77 -15.57 -12.32
N LEU A 182 14.40 -14.90 -11.21
CA LEU A 182 13.72 -15.55 -10.10
C LEU A 182 12.39 -16.08 -10.59
N SER A 183 12.21 -17.39 -10.52
CA SER A 183 10.98 -18.05 -10.89
C SER A 183 10.78 -19.23 -9.95
N GLY A 184 9.52 -19.59 -9.70
CA GLY A 184 9.21 -20.68 -8.77
C GLY A 184 9.53 -20.35 -7.30
N ILE A 185 9.58 -19.07 -6.91
CA ILE A 185 9.86 -18.67 -5.53
C ILE A 185 8.60 -18.80 -4.69
N ARG A 186 8.64 -19.67 -3.68
CA ARG A 186 7.65 -19.69 -2.60
C ARG A 186 8.12 -18.75 -1.49
N ILE A 187 7.28 -17.80 -1.10
CA ILE A 187 7.61 -16.88 0.00
C ILE A 187 7.29 -17.54 1.34
N PRO A 188 8.18 -17.46 2.34
CA PRO A 188 7.96 -18.12 3.62
C PRO A 188 7.06 -17.32 4.56
N ARG A 189 7.02 -15.99 4.39
CA ARG A 189 6.27 -15.05 5.25
C ARG A 189 6.20 -13.66 4.61
N LEU A 190 5.42 -12.78 5.22
CA LEU A 190 5.41 -11.34 4.99
C LEU A 190 5.74 -10.61 6.29
N ASP A 191 6.78 -9.80 6.26
CA ASP A 191 7.19 -8.99 7.41
C ASP A 191 6.47 -7.64 7.42
N VAL A 192 6.23 -7.07 6.24
CA VAL A 192 5.51 -5.81 6.05
C VAL A 192 4.58 -5.89 4.85
N VAL A 193 3.35 -5.39 5.00
CA VAL A 193 2.42 -5.15 3.90
C VAL A 193 1.97 -3.70 3.96
N VAL A 194 2.21 -2.96 2.88
CA VAL A 194 1.78 -1.56 2.74
C VAL A 194 0.58 -1.48 1.79
N LEU A 195 -0.57 -1.14 2.36
CA LEU A 195 -1.87 -1.00 1.69
C LEU A 195 -2.05 0.48 1.30
N ASN A 196 -1.55 0.81 0.11
CA ASN A 196 -1.39 2.15 -0.42
C ASN A 196 -2.26 2.44 -1.65
N ALA A 197 -2.55 1.41 -2.47
CA ALA A 197 -3.29 1.61 -3.70
C ALA A 197 -4.66 2.27 -3.43
N GLY A 198 -5.20 2.94 -4.44
CA GLY A 198 -6.50 3.57 -4.31
C GLY A 198 -6.82 4.53 -5.45
N ILE A 199 -8.07 4.97 -5.46
CA ILE A 199 -8.61 5.96 -6.37
C ILE A 199 -9.32 7.07 -5.59
N GLY A 200 -9.39 8.26 -6.18
CA GLY A 200 -10.10 9.40 -5.59
C GLY A 200 -11.60 9.44 -5.91
N GLY A 201 -12.03 8.82 -7.02
CA GLY A 201 -13.43 8.88 -7.46
C GLY A 201 -13.92 10.29 -7.79
N TRP A 202 -13.02 11.19 -8.22
CA TRP A 202 -13.39 12.58 -8.53
C TRP A 202 -13.82 12.76 -9.98
N SER A 203 -14.91 13.50 -10.18
CA SER A 203 -15.43 13.94 -11.47
C SER A 203 -14.90 15.31 -11.87
N GLY A 204 -14.43 16.13 -10.92
CA GLY A 204 -13.87 17.44 -11.22
C GLY A 204 -13.62 18.32 -10.00
N ILE A 205 -13.51 19.62 -10.26
CA ILE A 205 -13.32 20.69 -9.27
C ILE A 205 -14.41 21.74 -9.46
N ASP A 206 -15.04 22.17 -8.36
CA ASP A 206 -15.84 23.39 -8.30
C ASP A 206 -14.90 24.60 -8.38
N TRP A 207 -14.62 25.07 -9.60
CA TRP A 207 -13.65 26.13 -9.85
C TRP A 207 -13.98 27.47 -9.17
N PRO A 208 -15.23 27.98 -9.20
CA PRO A 208 -15.60 29.17 -8.45
C PRO A 208 -15.29 29.04 -6.96
N LYS A 209 -15.68 27.92 -6.34
CA LYS A 209 -15.40 27.67 -4.92
C LYS A 209 -13.91 27.51 -4.65
N ALA A 210 -13.19 26.81 -5.52
CA ALA A 210 -11.75 26.62 -5.39
C ALA A 210 -10.99 27.95 -5.44
N ILE A 211 -11.28 28.79 -6.43
CA ILE A 211 -10.64 30.11 -6.57
C ILE A 211 -10.96 30.97 -5.35
N TRP A 212 -12.22 31.04 -4.95
CA TRP A 212 -12.64 31.84 -3.79
C TRP A 212 -11.96 31.38 -2.49
N THR A 213 -11.99 30.08 -2.20
CA THR A 213 -11.39 29.53 -0.96
C THR A 213 -9.88 29.64 -0.96
N VAL A 214 -9.19 29.43 -2.09
CA VAL A 214 -7.75 29.62 -2.19
C VAL A 214 -7.34 31.08 -2.00
N LEU A 215 -8.12 32.04 -2.51
CA LEU A 215 -7.84 33.47 -2.34
C LEU A 215 -8.16 33.98 -0.92
N THR A 216 -9.17 33.43 -0.26
CA THR A 216 -9.59 33.87 1.08
C THR A 216 -8.86 33.14 2.21
N ASP A 217 -8.52 31.88 1.99
CA ASP A 217 -7.89 31.01 3.00
C ASP A 217 -7.08 29.88 2.36
N MET A 218 -5.98 30.28 1.72
CA MET A 218 -5.11 29.38 0.95
C MET A 218 -4.70 28.13 1.74
N THR A 219 -4.26 28.28 3.00
CA THR A 219 -3.72 27.17 3.78
C THR A 219 -4.79 26.12 4.08
N GLU A 220 -5.98 26.54 4.51
CA GLU A 220 -7.08 25.61 4.74
C GLU A 220 -7.54 24.97 3.41
N ALA A 221 -7.70 25.78 2.36
CA ALA A 221 -8.21 25.35 1.08
C ALA A 221 -7.36 24.24 0.42
N VAL A 222 -6.03 24.31 0.54
CA VAL A 222 -5.17 23.25 -0.02
C VAL A 222 -4.80 22.15 0.98
N THR A 223 -5.15 22.29 2.27
CA THR A 223 -4.95 21.25 3.29
C THR A 223 -6.18 20.36 3.46
N TRP A 224 -7.38 20.96 3.48
CA TRP A 224 -8.68 20.31 3.57
C TRP A 224 -9.64 20.85 2.50
N PRO A 225 -9.40 20.55 1.22
CA PRO A 225 -10.17 21.08 0.10
C PRO A 225 -11.66 20.67 0.13
N THR A 226 -12.55 21.67 0.11
CA THR A 226 -14.02 21.48 0.08
C THR A 226 -14.64 21.64 -1.31
N TYR A 227 -13.81 21.75 -2.34
CA TYR A 227 -14.21 22.05 -3.73
C TYR A 227 -14.00 20.86 -4.69
N LYS A 228 -13.67 19.68 -4.16
CA LYS A 228 -13.57 18.46 -4.97
C LYS A 228 -14.98 17.95 -5.28
N LEU A 229 -15.22 17.57 -6.53
CA LEU A 229 -16.46 16.96 -6.97
C LEU A 229 -16.21 15.47 -7.18
N ALA A 230 -17.06 14.63 -6.60
CA ALA A 230 -16.98 13.17 -6.72
C ALA A 230 -18.07 12.61 -7.65
N GLU A 231 -17.81 11.43 -8.19
CA GLU A 231 -18.81 10.61 -8.87
C GLU A 231 -19.60 9.82 -7.83
N VAL A 232 -20.81 10.27 -7.52
CA VAL A 232 -21.72 9.62 -6.57
C VAL A 232 -22.31 8.36 -7.22
N GLY A 233 -22.38 7.25 -6.48
CA GLY A 233 -22.93 5.99 -6.98
C GLY A 233 -21.99 5.18 -7.88
N ALA A 234 -20.71 5.54 -7.95
CA ALA A 234 -19.74 4.79 -8.75
C ALA A 234 -19.53 3.37 -8.18
N ILE A 235 -19.87 2.34 -8.97
CA ILE A 235 -19.74 0.92 -8.62
C ILE A 235 -18.62 0.22 -9.41
N THR A 236 -18.12 -0.89 -8.88
CA THR A 236 -17.21 -1.78 -9.62
C THR A 236 -17.92 -2.44 -10.80
N LYS A 237 -17.14 -3.03 -11.70
CA LYS A 237 -17.70 -3.94 -12.71
C LYS A 237 -18.35 -5.15 -12.02
N PRO A 238 -19.30 -5.84 -12.70
CA PRO A 238 -19.85 -7.09 -12.17
C PRO A 238 -18.75 -8.11 -11.86
N GLN A 239 -18.80 -8.67 -10.67
CA GLN A 239 -17.87 -9.66 -10.14
C GLN A 239 -18.30 -11.08 -10.51
N LEU A 240 -19.62 -11.31 -10.67
CA LEU A 240 -20.16 -12.59 -11.09
C LEU A 240 -20.01 -12.76 -12.61
N SER A 241 -19.45 -13.90 -13.03
CA SER A 241 -19.24 -14.16 -14.45
C SER A 241 -20.56 -14.44 -15.15
N SER A 242 -20.76 -13.87 -16.33
CA SER A 242 -21.84 -14.25 -17.24
C SER A 242 -21.75 -15.70 -17.77
N ALA A 243 -20.76 -16.50 -17.33
CA ALA A 243 -20.68 -17.92 -17.63
C ALA A 243 -21.81 -18.75 -16.99
N SER A 244 -22.49 -18.23 -15.95
CA SER A 244 -23.75 -18.79 -15.46
C SER A 244 -24.94 -18.57 -16.42
N LEU A 245 -24.77 -17.72 -17.44
CA LEU A 245 -25.79 -17.40 -18.45
C LEU A 245 -25.67 -18.21 -19.74
N LYS A 246 -24.68 -19.11 -19.88
CA LYS A 246 -24.48 -19.94 -21.10
C LYS A 246 -24.62 -21.45 -20.83
N GLN A 247 -25.73 -21.86 -20.24
CA GLN A 247 -26.29 -23.21 -20.42
C GLN A 247 -27.77 -23.11 -20.82
N ALA A 248 -28.03 -22.43 -21.93
CA ALA A 248 -29.20 -22.73 -22.76
C ALA A 248 -28.69 -22.73 -24.20
N LYS A 249 -28.66 -23.93 -24.81
CA LYS A 249 -28.47 -24.05 -26.25
C LYS A 249 -29.57 -23.25 -26.94
N PRO A 250 -29.30 -22.51 -28.03
CA PRO A 250 -30.37 -22.11 -28.92
C PRO A 250 -30.80 -23.36 -29.69
N SER A 251 -31.99 -23.88 -29.38
CA SER A 251 -32.74 -24.68 -30.35
C SER A 251 -33.42 -23.69 -31.28
N ASP A 252 -33.14 -23.81 -32.57
CA ASP A 252 -33.87 -23.13 -33.63
C ASP A 252 -35.33 -23.59 -33.58
N ASP A 253 -36.24 -22.74 -33.09
CA ASP A 253 -37.63 -22.71 -33.50
C ASP A 253 -38.27 -21.38 -33.08
N GLU A 254 -39.01 -20.79 -34.03
CA GLU A 254 -39.58 -19.46 -34.00
C GLU A 254 -40.67 -19.27 -32.92
N ALA A 255 -40.80 -18.01 -32.49
CA ALA A 255 -42.02 -17.41 -31.96
C ALA A 255 -42.62 -18.06 -30.69
N THR A 256 -41.98 -17.87 -29.54
CA THR A 256 -42.71 -17.68 -28.28
C THR A 256 -41.90 -16.81 -27.32
N GLN A 257 -42.53 -15.77 -26.76
CA GLN A 257 -41.95 -14.93 -25.72
C GLN A 257 -41.47 -15.80 -24.55
N PRO A 258 -40.21 -15.68 -24.06
CA PRO A 258 -39.83 -16.31 -22.82
C PRO A 258 -40.23 -15.41 -21.65
N LEU A 259 -41.43 -15.67 -21.09
CA LEU A 259 -41.70 -15.48 -19.68
C LEU A 259 -40.80 -16.45 -18.90
N LEU A 260 -39.64 -15.99 -18.44
CA LEU A 260 -38.78 -16.75 -17.53
C LEU A 260 -38.49 -15.90 -16.29
N ASN A 261 -39.44 -15.95 -15.36
CA ASN A 261 -39.23 -15.67 -13.94
C ASN A 261 -38.30 -16.74 -13.34
N GLY A 262 -37.00 -16.60 -13.58
CA GLY A 262 -35.98 -17.16 -12.71
C GLY A 262 -35.28 -15.97 -12.06
N GLU A 263 -35.47 -15.77 -10.76
CA GLU A 263 -34.74 -14.76 -9.98
C GLU A 263 -33.24 -15.06 -10.09
N ILE A 264 -32.57 -14.35 -11.00
CA ILE A 264 -31.12 -14.25 -11.03
C ILE A 264 -30.76 -13.53 -9.72
N PRO A 265 -29.86 -14.06 -8.88
CA PRO A 265 -29.40 -13.31 -7.72
C PRO A 265 -28.85 -11.97 -8.21
N GLU A 266 -29.55 -10.90 -7.88
CA GLU A 266 -29.13 -9.54 -8.20
C GLU A 266 -27.78 -9.32 -7.52
N GLU A 267 -26.74 -9.06 -8.30
CA GLU A 267 -25.40 -8.83 -7.74
C GLU A 267 -25.47 -7.54 -6.91
N PRO A 268 -25.14 -7.59 -5.60
CA PRO A 268 -25.22 -6.41 -4.77
C PRO A 268 -24.22 -5.35 -5.27
N PRO A 269 -24.58 -4.05 -5.20
CA PRO A 269 -23.67 -2.99 -5.62
C PRO A 269 -22.42 -2.98 -4.74
N LEU A 270 -21.27 -2.79 -5.39
CA LEU A 270 -19.98 -2.66 -4.73
C LEU A 270 -19.34 -1.32 -5.09
N GLY A 271 -19.24 -0.39 -4.14
CA GLY A 271 -18.71 0.96 -4.36
C GLY A 271 -17.26 0.93 -4.85
N ALA A 272 -16.95 1.59 -5.97
CA ALA A 272 -15.64 1.49 -6.61
C ALA A 272 -14.50 2.09 -5.76
N THR A 273 -14.73 3.27 -5.19
CA THR A 273 -13.74 3.95 -4.34
C THR A 273 -13.52 3.19 -3.03
N PHE A 274 -14.60 2.73 -2.41
CA PHE A 274 -14.54 1.87 -1.23
C PHE A 274 -13.81 0.55 -1.50
N CYS A 275 -14.12 -0.11 -2.63
CA CYS A 275 -13.49 -1.37 -3.00
C CYS A 275 -11.99 -1.23 -3.23
N SER A 276 -11.60 -0.23 -4.04
CA SER A 276 -10.19 0.07 -4.32
C SER A 276 -9.39 0.47 -3.07
N ASN A 277 -9.97 1.31 -2.20
CA ASN A 277 -9.24 1.91 -1.08
C ASN A 277 -9.27 1.03 0.17
N VAL A 278 -10.34 0.27 0.40
CA VAL A 278 -10.59 -0.46 1.66
C VAL A 278 -10.89 -1.93 1.41
N PHE A 279 -12.00 -2.29 0.74
CA PHE A 279 -12.51 -3.67 0.76
C PHE A 279 -11.61 -4.68 0.02
N GLY A 280 -11.06 -4.31 -1.13
CA GLY A 280 -10.08 -5.15 -1.84
C GLY A 280 -8.81 -5.38 -0.99
N HIS A 281 -8.34 -4.35 -0.28
CA HIS A 281 -7.24 -4.49 0.68
C HIS A 281 -7.62 -5.30 1.93
N TYR A 282 -8.88 -5.19 2.36
CA TYR A 282 -9.41 -5.90 3.52
C TYR A 282 -9.41 -7.40 3.27
N ILE A 283 -9.88 -7.84 2.10
CA ILE A 283 -9.81 -9.24 1.65
C ILE A 283 -8.35 -9.66 1.43
N LEU A 284 -7.57 -8.85 0.70
CA LEU A 284 -6.15 -9.14 0.46
C LEU A 284 -5.39 -9.40 1.76
N ALA A 285 -5.57 -8.56 2.78
CA ALA A 285 -4.88 -8.73 4.06
C ALA A 285 -5.40 -9.93 4.85
N HIS A 286 -6.72 -10.20 4.86
CA HIS A 286 -7.29 -11.42 5.47
C HIS A 286 -6.70 -12.70 4.87
N GLU A 287 -6.69 -12.80 3.55
CA GLU A 287 -6.20 -13.99 2.85
C GLU A 287 -4.67 -14.14 2.93
N LEU A 288 -3.94 -13.08 3.32
CA LEU A 288 -2.51 -13.13 3.63
C LEU A 288 -2.20 -13.44 5.10
N MET A 289 -3.21 -13.69 5.95
CA MET A 289 -3.00 -14.00 7.37
C MET A 289 -2.04 -15.18 7.62
N PRO A 290 -2.04 -16.27 6.82
CA PRO A 290 -1.06 -17.36 6.99
C PRO A 290 0.39 -16.91 6.79
N LEU A 291 0.64 -15.89 5.97
CA LEU A 291 1.99 -15.34 5.74
C LEU A 291 2.35 -14.23 6.73
N LEU A 292 1.35 -13.55 7.28
CA LEU A 292 1.51 -12.41 8.20
C LEU A 292 1.56 -12.82 9.67
N SER A 293 0.95 -13.95 10.03
CA SER A 293 0.93 -14.50 11.39
C SER A 293 2.16 -15.37 11.63
N ARG A 294 2.65 -15.39 12.87
CA ARG A 294 3.82 -16.21 13.24
C ARG A 294 3.54 -17.07 14.45
N THR A 295 4.09 -18.28 14.45
CA THR A 295 4.09 -19.14 15.63
C THR A 295 4.92 -18.51 16.74
N SER A 296 4.36 -18.41 17.94
CA SER A 296 5.10 -17.90 19.10
C SER A 296 6.27 -18.83 19.44
N SER A 297 7.47 -18.27 19.51
CA SER A 297 8.70 -18.95 19.93
C SER A 297 9.46 -18.04 20.91
N PRO A 298 10.29 -18.58 21.83
CA PRO A 298 11.11 -17.77 22.73
C PRO A 298 11.97 -16.70 22.03
N SER A 299 12.32 -16.92 20.76
CA SER A 299 13.08 -15.97 19.92
C SER A 299 12.23 -15.11 18.97
N ALA A 300 10.94 -15.40 18.82
CA ALA A 300 10.04 -14.70 17.89
C ALA A 300 8.78 -14.23 18.63
N THR A 301 8.84 -13.00 19.13
CA THR A 301 7.76 -12.34 19.88
C THR A 301 6.92 -11.39 19.03
N THR A 302 7.30 -11.17 17.77
CA THR A 302 6.64 -10.21 16.88
C THR A 302 6.27 -10.84 15.54
N SER A 303 5.14 -10.41 14.99
CA SER A 303 4.57 -10.89 13.72
C SER A 303 4.68 -9.83 12.62
N GLY A 304 4.15 -10.11 11.43
CA GLY A 304 4.10 -9.15 10.34
C GLY A 304 3.38 -7.84 10.70
N ARG A 305 3.62 -6.80 9.91
CA ARG A 305 2.99 -5.48 10.03
C ARG A 305 2.12 -5.17 8.83
N ILE A 306 0.92 -4.66 9.09
CA ILE A 306 -0.01 -4.19 8.07
C ILE A 306 -0.11 -2.68 8.21
N ILE A 307 0.35 -1.95 7.19
CA ILE A 307 0.42 -0.49 7.17
C ILE A 307 -0.62 0.03 6.19
N TRP A 308 -1.66 0.65 6.73
CA TRP A 308 -2.74 1.26 5.96
C TRP A 308 -2.43 2.73 5.65
N VAL A 309 -2.44 3.10 4.37
CA VAL A 309 -2.26 4.49 3.95
C VAL A 309 -3.61 5.20 3.89
N SER A 310 -3.89 5.98 4.93
CA SER A 310 -5.02 6.89 5.07
C SER A 310 -4.70 8.28 4.49
N SER A 311 -5.51 9.29 4.83
CA SER A 311 -5.36 10.70 4.43
C SER A 311 -5.57 11.64 5.63
N ILE A 312 -5.01 12.85 5.59
CA ILE A 312 -5.38 13.93 6.55
C ILE A 312 -6.84 14.38 6.41
N GLU A 313 -7.47 14.05 5.28
CA GLU A 313 -8.85 14.38 4.96
C GLU A 313 -9.87 13.37 5.50
N ALA A 314 -9.40 12.36 6.25
CA ALA A 314 -10.24 11.36 6.92
C ALA A 314 -11.03 11.95 8.11
N GLN A 315 -11.86 12.94 7.83
CA GLN A 315 -12.66 13.67 8.82
C GLN A 315 -13.98 12.95 9.10
N ALA A 316 -14.52 13.13 10.32
CA ALA A 316 -15.75 12.45 10.74
C ALA A 316 -16.97 12.84 9.88
N GLN A 317 -17.06 14.10 9.45
CA GLN A 317 -18.18 14.63 8.65
C GLN A 317 -18.34 14.00 7.26
N HIS A 318 -17.33 13.27 6.77
CA HIS A 318 -17.36 12.65 5.45
C HIS A 318 -17.84 11.20 5.46
N PHE A 319 -18.03 10.61 6.64
CA PHE A 319 -18.33 9.20 6.82
C PHE A 319 -19.73 9.04 7.37
N ASP A 320 -20.52 8.24 6.67
CA ASP A 320 -21.83 7.78 7.11
C ASP A 320 -21.71 6.29 7.46
N GLU A 321 -22.15 5.95 8.67
CA GLU A 321 -22.08 4.59 9.18
C GLU A 321 -23.14 3.65 8.59
N ASP A 322 -24.18 4.19 7.95
CA ASP A 322 -25.20 3.43 7.25
C ASP A 322 -24.88 3.28 5.74
N ASP A 323 -23.97 4.11 5.20
CA ASP A 323 -23.41 4.00 3.84
C ASP A 323 -21.90 3.73 3.89
N LEU A 324 -21.54 2.56 4.43
CA LEU A 324 -20.14 2.13 4.60
C LEU A 324 -19.34 2.15 3.29
N GLN A 325 -20.02 1.87 2.17
CA GLN A 325 -19.43 1.81 0.83
C GLN A 325 -19.30 3.20 0.18
N GLY A 326 -19.96 4.23 0.71
CA GLY A 326 -19.99 5.57 0.15
C GLY A 326 -20.69 5.66 -1.20
N LEU A 327 -21.77 4.88 -1.40
CA LEU A 327 -22.56 4.87 -2.63
C LEU A 327 -23.34 6.18 -2.81
N GLU A 328 -23.83 6.77 -1.72
CA GLU A 328 -24.56 8.05 -1.74
C GLU A 328 -23.66 9.24 -1.35
N SER A 329 -22.45 8.95 -0.88
CA SER A 329 -21.50 9.96 -0.43
C SER A 329 -21.03 10.88 -1.56
N ARG A 330 -21.01 12.19 -1.29
CA ARG A 330 -20.36 13.20 -2.14
C ARG A 330 -18.85 13.32 -1.91
N THR A 331 -18.33 12.58 -0.92
CA THR A 331 -16.92 12.54 -0.53
C THR A 331 -16.47 11.08 -0.29
N PRO A 332 -16.61 10.18 -1.29
CA PRO A 332 -16.37 8.75 -1.13
C PRO A 332 -14.89 8.42 -0.83
N TYR A 333 -13.95 9.24 -1.33
CA TYR A 333 -12.54 9.09 -0.98
C TYR A 333 -12.30 9.34 0.51
N GLU A 334 -12.77 10.48 1.01
CA GLU A 334 -12.63 10.89 2.41
C GLU A 334 -13.33 9.90 3.33
N SER A 335 -14.55 9.46 2.97
CA SER A 335 -15.30 8.40 3.65
C SER A 335 -14.48 7.11 3.77
N SER A 336 -13.90 6.62 2.66
CA SER A 336 -13.08 5.40 2.67
C SER A 336 -11.82 5.51 3.53
N LYS A 337 -11.21 6.70 3.60
CA LYS A 337 -10.03 6.96 4.44
C LYS A 337 -10.42 7.10 5.91
N ARG A 338 -11.60 7.64 6.21
CA ARG A 338 -12.17 7.65 7.57
C ARG A 338 -12.48 6.23 8.05
N LEU A 339 -13.05 5.37 7.21
CA LEU A 339 -13.26 3.97 7.53
C LEU A 339 -11.95 3.25 7.85
N THR A 340 -10.90 3.49 7.06
CA THR A 340 -9.54 2.98 7.35
C THR A 340 -9.07 3.36 8.75
N ASP A 341 -9.18 4.64 9.12
CA ASP A 341 -8.78 5.12 10.46
C ASP A 341 -9.56 4.40 11.57
N VAL A 342 -10.88 4.29 11.42
CA VAL A 342 -11.77 3.65 12.38
C VAL A 342 -11.40 2.18 12.58
N LEU A 343 -11.25 1.41 11.50
CA LEU A 343 -10.92 -0.02 11.57
C LEU A 343 -9.57 -0.25 12.27
N VAL A 344 -8.53 0.47 11.86
CA VAL A 344 -7.17 0.27 12.38
C VAL A 344 -7.05 0.70 13.84
N LEU A 345 -7.56 1.88 14.20
CA LEU A 345 -7.38 2.45 15.54
C LEU A 345 -8.28 1.80 16.59
N SER A 346 -9.49 1.37 16.20
CA SER A 346 -10.39 0.64 17.11
C SER A 346 -9.97 -0.81 17.37
N ARG A 347 -9.11 -1.41 16.54
CA ARG A 347 -8.77 -2.84 16.57
C ARG A 347 -8.36 -3.38 17.95
N LYS A 348 -7.59 -2.61 18.73
CA LYS A 348 -7.09 -3.02 20.05
C LYS A 348 -8.12 -2.87 21.17
N LEU A 349 -9.27 -2.26 20.90
CA LEU A 349 -10.36 -2.16 21.87
C LEU A 349 -11.03 -3.51 22.05
N ARG A 350 -11.53 -3.77 23.26
CA ARG A 350 -12.03 -5.09 23.63
C ARG A 350 -13.21 -5.52 22.76
N ALA A 351 -14.17 -4.62 22.50
CA ALA A 351 -15.37 -4.93 21.73
C ALA A 351 -15.05 -5.10 20.23
N ALA A 352 -14.42 -4.09 19.61
CA ALA A 352 -13.99 -4.15 18.21
C ALA A 352 -13.00 -5.30 17.95
N GLY A 353 -12.18 -5.63 18.94
CA GLY A 353 -11.24 -6.74 18.87
C GLY A 353 -11.89 -8.12 18.87
N LYS A 354 -13.11 -8.25 19.42
CA LYS A 354 -13.95 -9.45 19.27
C LYS A 354 -14.63 -9.47 17.91
N ALA A 355 -15.19 -8.35 17.46
CA ALA A 355 -15.84 -8.24 16.15
C ALA A 355 -14.89 -8.59 14.99
N SER A 356 -13.65 -8.11 15.07
CA SER A 356 -12.59 -8.38 14.08
C SER A 356 -11.92 -9.76 14.20
N SER A 357 -12.32 -10.62 15.15
CA SER A 357 -11.54 -11.80 15.50
C SER A 357 -11.39 -12.81 14.35
N SER A 358 -12.46 -13.04 13.56
CA SER A 358 -12.49 -13.90 12.37
C SER A 358 -11.60 -13.39 11.24
N TRP A 359 -11.45 -12.07 11.10
CA TRP A 359 -10.57 -11.49 10.09
C TRP A 359 -9.09 -11.88 10.26
N PHE A 360 -8.67 -12.23 11.47
CA PHE A 360 -7.32 -12.71 11.76
C PHE A 360 -7.22 -14.22 11.83
N ASP A 361 -8.29 -14.95 11.54
CA ASP A 361 -8.26 -16.40 11.60
C ASP A 361 -7.57 -16.97 10.36
N CYS A 362 -6.57 -17.81 10.59
CA CYS A 362 -5.85 -18.48 9.51
C CYS A 362 -6.61 -19.72 9.02
N SER A 363 -7.52 -20.31 9.83
CA SER A 363 -8.31 -21.47 9.39
C SER A 363 -9.32 -21.11 8.30
N ASP A 364 -9.70 -19.84 8.21
CA ASP A 364 -10.60 -19.33 7.19
C ASP A 364 -9.93 -19.21 5.81
N VAL A 365 -8.62 -19.44 5.71
CA VAL A 365 -7.82 -19.32 4.48
C VAL A 365 -7.36 -20.71 4.02
N HIS A 366 -7.54 -21.01 2.74
CA HIS A 366 -7.13 -22.29 2.18
C HIS A 366 -5.59 -22.41 2.08
N VAL A 367 -5.01 -23.40 2.73
CA VAL A 367 -3.57 -23.72 2.67
C VAL A 367 -3.38 -25.17 2.24
N GLU A 368 -2.89 -25.41 1.02
CA GLU A 368 -2.83 -26.73 0.36
C GLU A 368 -2.02 -27.81 1.13
N ASN A 369 -1.12 -27.42 2.02
CA ASN A 369 -0.18 -28.34 2.71
C ASN A 369 -0.36 -28.42 4.24
N SER A 370 -1.54 -28.08 4.77
CA SER A 370 -1.82 -28.09 6.21
C SER A 370 -2.09 -29.49 6.81
N GLN A 371 -1.76 -30.58 6.09
CA GLN A 371 -1.88 -31.97 6.59
C GLN A 371 -0.66 -32.50 7.38
N LEU A 372 0.26 -31.65 7.83
CA LEU A 372 1.42 -32.10 8.62
C LEU A 372 1.30 -31.70 10.09
N GLU A 373 1.01 -32.74 10.88
CA GLU A 373 1.26 -32.97 12.30
C GLU A 373 0.42 -32.18 13.33
N GLU A 374 -0.38 -32.96 14.06
CA GLU A 374 -1.11 -32.60 15.29
C GLU A 374 -0.14 -32.23 16.43
N GLU A 375 0.60 -31.13 16.28
CA GLU A 375 1.19 -30.46 17.43
C GLU A 375 0.13 -29.56 18.10
N PRO A 376 0.13 -29.42 19.45
CA PRO A 376 -0.82 -28.55 20.13
C PRO A 376 -0.77 -27.15 19.52
N PRO A 377 -1.91 -26.42 19.43
CA PRO A 377 -1.98 -25.16 18.70
C PRO A 377 -1.02 -24.15 19.33
N ALA A 378 0.18 -24.05 18.74
CA ALA A 378 1.15 -23.08 19.15
C ALA A 378 0.53 -21.70 18.95
N LYS A 379 0.55 -20.88 20.00
CA LYS A 379 -0.18 -19.60 20.02
C LYS A 379 0.30 -18.73 18.85
N LEU A 380 -0.54 -18.54 17.85
CA LEU A 380 -0.25 -17.65 16.73
C LEU A 380 -0.22 -16.20 17.22
N ILE A 381 0.86 -15.50 16.91
CA ILE A 381 0.99 -14.06 17.10
C ILE A 381 0.36 -13.40 15.87
N LYS A 382 -0.67 -12.58 16.10
CA LYS A 382 -1.37 -11.85 15.06
C LYS A 382 -0.53 -10.65 14.58
N PRO A 383 -0.63 -10.25 13.30
CA PRO A 383 0.05 -9.08 12.79
C PRO A 383 -0.41 -7.78 13.48
N LYS A 384 0.51 -6.83 13.61
CA LYS A 384 0.19 -5.47 14.10
C LYS A 384 -0.34 -4.63 12.95
N MET A 385 -1.37 -3.81 13.21
CA MET A 385 -1.90 -2.84 12.25
C MET A 385 -1.44 -1.43 12.61
N TYR A 386 -1.07 -0.66 11.60
CA TYR A 386 -0.69 0.73 11.70
C TYR A 386 -1.42 1.54 10.64
N VAL A 387 -1.72 2.80 10.95
CA VAL A 387 -2.29 3.74 9.99
C VAL A 387 -1.34 4.92 9.82
N VAL A 388 -1.07 5.24 8.56
CA VAL A 388 -0.18 6.32 8.16
C VAL A 388 -0.91 7.27 7.21
N GLN A 389 -0.41 8.49 7.05
CA GLN A 389 -0.88 9.42 6.02
C GLN A 389 0.32 10.13 5.37
N PRO A 390 0.30 10.35 4.04
CA PRO A 390 1.47 10.78 3.27
C PRO A 390 1.70 12.31 3.24
N GLY A 391 0.87 13.07 3.95
CA GLY A 391 0.73 14.49 3.76
C GLY A 391 0.15 14.80 2.38
N ILE A 392 0.49 15.98 1.88
CA ILE A 392 -0.01 16.56 0.65
C ILE A 392 1.15 16.68 -0.31
N PHE A 393 1.08 15.91 -1.38
CA PHE A 393 2.05 15.91 -2.44
C PHE A 393 1.36 15.99 -3.79
N VAL A 394 2.13 16.37 -4.80
CA VAL A 394 1.71 16.41 -6.21
C VAL A 394 1.45 14.96 -6.64
N SER A 395 0.19 14.54 -6.62
CA SER A 395 -0.23 13.18 -6.93
C SER A 395 -0.88 13.09 -8.30
N GLU A 396 -0.76 11.93 -8.94
CA GLU A 396 -1.41 11.61 -10.22
C GLU A 396 -2.88 11.20 -10.06
N ILE A 397 -3.38 11.13 -8.81
CA ILE A 397 -4.74 10.64 -8.50
C ILE A 397 -5.85 11.58 -9.03
N MET A 398 -5.54 12.85 -9.24
CA MET A 398 -6.44 13.83 -9.85
C MET A 398 -5.87 14.25 -11.21
N PRO A 399 -6.53 13.95 -12.34
CA PRO A 399 -6.01 14.24 -13.66
C PRO A 399 -6.13 15.75 -13.96
N LEU A 400 -5.08 16.51 -13.60
CA LEU A 400 -4.96 17.93 -13.90
C LEU A 400 -4.00 18.17 -15.07
N ASN A 401 -4.27 19.20 -15.87
CA ASN A 401 -3.34 19.60 -16.93
C ASN A 401 -2.01 20.10 -16.34
N PHE A 402 -0.94 20.08 -17.13
CA PHE A 402 0.40 20.40 -16.63
C PHE A 402 0.53 21.84 -16.09
N VAL A 403 -0.25 22.79 -16.61
CA VAL A 403 -0.26 24.19 -16.17
C VAL A 403 -0.83 24.28 -14.76
N LEU A 404 -1.95 23.61 -14.51
CA LEU A 404 -2.56 23.53 -13.18
C LEU A 404 -1.65 22.81 -12.20
N VAL A 405 -1.00 21.73 -12.64
CA VAL A 405 0.03 21.03 -11.85
C VAL A 405 1.17 21.95 -11.44
N PHE A 406 1.64 22.79 -12.35
CA PHE A 406 2.64 23.78 -12.04
C PHE A 406 2.13 24.81 -11.01
N ILE A 407 0.94 25.36 -11.22
CA ILE A 407 0.34 26.39 -10.35
C ILE A 407 0.11 25.85 -8.92
N TYR A 408 -0.60 24.73 -8.77
CA TYR A 408 -0.89 24.23 -7.42
C TYR A 408 0.38 23.76 -6.70
N ARG A 409 1.40 23.28 -7.43
CA ARG A 409 2.70 22.97 -6.83
C ARG A 409 3.36 24.21 -6.23
N TRP A 410 3.27 25.37 -6.89
CA TRP A 410 3.73 26.64 -6.31
C TRP A 410 2.93 27.03 -5.08
N ILE A 411 1.60 26.86 -5.11
CA ILE A 411 0.74 27.09 -3.95
C ILE A 411 1.17 26.21 -2.77
N PHE A 412 1.48 24.93 -3.01
CA PHE A 412 1.97 24.04 -1.96
C PHE A 412 3.30 24.51 -1.36
N TYR A 413 4.22 25.05 -2.18
CA TYR A 413 5.46 25.65 -1.66
C TYR A 413 5.18 26.89 -0.79
N LEU A 414 4.28 27.77 -1.22
CA LEU A 414 3.87 28.95 -0.46
C LEU A 414 3.28 28.56 0.91
N VAL A 415 2.33 27.62 0.91
CA VAL A 415 1.66 27.15 2.14
C VAL A 415 2.62 26.42 3.08
N ARG A 416 3.59 25.68 2.53
CA ARG A 416 4.68 25.10 3.34
C ARG A 416 5.54 26.20 3.98
N TRP A 417 5.91 27.25 3.26
CA TRP A 417 6.65 28.39 3.81
C TRP A 417 5.86 29.16 4.88
N MET A 418 4.52 29.19 4.77
CA MET A 418 3.63 29.71 5.80
C MET A 418 3.53 28.80 7.04
N GLY A 419 4.24 27.67 7.05
CA GLY A 419 4.40 26.81 8.23
C GLY A 419 3.52 25.58 8.24
N SER A 420 2.80 25.26 7.16
CA SER A 420 2.07 24.01 7.04
C SER A 420 3.02 22.82 7.07
N GLN A 421 2.73 21.85 7.94
CA GLN A 421 3.57 20.68 8.13
C GLN A 421 3.19 19.54 7.19
N TRP A 422 1.98 19.53 6.67
CA TRP A 422 1.48 18.41 5.86
C TRP A 422 1.91 18.49 4.40
N HIS A 423 2.43 19.61 3.93
CA HIS A 423 2.84 19.77 2.53
C HIS A 423 4.21 19.12 2.26
N THR A 424 4.19 17.83 1.96
CA THR A 424 5.38 17.04 1.57
C THR A 424 5.80 17.34 0.13
N ILE A 425 4.86 17.71 -0.74
CA ILE A 425 5.01 18.15 -2.14
C ILE A 425 5.51 17.05 -3.08
N LYS A 426 6.52 16.27 -2.68
CA LYS A 426 7.14 15.21 -3.47
C LYS A 426 6.71 13.84 -2.95
N PRO A 427 6.42 12.87 -3.85
CA PRO A 427 6.09 11.49 -3.44
C PRO A 427 7.15 10.83 -2.54
N TYR A 428 8.45 11.07 -2.78
CA TYR A 428 9.54 10.50 -1.96
C TYR A 428 9.50 11.00 -0.50
N THR A 429 9.23 12.29 -0.31
CA THR A 429 9.05 12.90 1.02
C THR A 429 7.77 12.40 1.67
N ALA A 430 6.71 12.22 0.88
CA ALA A 430 5.43 11.67 1.32
C ALA A 430 5.53 10.21 1.82
N ALA A 431 6.56 9.47 1.40
CA ALA A 431 6.80 8.10 1.81
C ALA A 431 7.48 7.95 3.19
N VAL A 432 7.88 9.04 3.87
CA VAL A 432 8.64 8.97 5.13
C VAL A 432 7.92 8.21 6.25
N ALA A 433 6.64 8.49 6.51
CA ALA A 433 5.90 7.80 7.56
C ALA A 433 5.64 6.30 7.25
N PRO A 434 5.17 5.91 6.04
CA PRO A 434 5.05 4.50 5.69
C PRO A 434 6.36 3.72 5.85
N VAL A 435 7.49 4.25 5.39
CA VAL A 435 8.79 3.57 5.46
C VAL A 435 9.33 3.53 6.88
N TRP A 436 9.18 4.62 7.65
CA TRP A 436 9.57 4.64 9.05
C TRP A 436 8.80 3.58 9.86
N VAL A 437 7.48 3.47 9.70
CA VAL A 437 6.69 2.41 10.37
C VAL A 437 7.11 1.01 9.90
N ALA A 438 7.47 0.85 8.62
CA ALA A 438 7.91 -0.43 8.06
C ALA A 438 9.24 -0.90 8.64
N LEU A 439 10.22 0.00 8.81
CA LEU A 439 11.59 -0.37 9.16
C LEU A 439 11.92 -0.16 10.65
N SER A 440 11.13 0.61 11.40
CA SER A 440 11.40 0.87 12.82
C SER A 440 11.39 -0.42 13.65
N PRO A 441 12.25 -0.55 14.66
CA PRO A 441 12.15 -1.62 15.65
C PRO A 441 10.79 -1.65 16.36
N ASP A 442 10.32 -2.84 16.75
CA ASP A 442 9.01 -3.01 17.39
C ASP A 442 8.91 -2.31 18.75
N ASP A 443 9.99 -2.29 19.53
CA ASP A 443 10.09 -1.62 20.82
C ASP A 443 9.98 -0.09 20.69
N VAL A 444 10.60 0.49 19.67
CA VAL A 444 10.48 1.93 19.36
C VAL A 444 9.02 2.29 19.08
N LEU A 445 8.34 1.50 18.24
CA LEU A 445 6.93 1.75 17.91
C LEU A 445 6.00 1.51 19.11
N ASP A 446 6.24 0.45 19.90
CA ASP A 446 5.42 0.12 21.06
C ASP A 446 5.54 1.17 22.18
N ASN A 447 6.77 1.67 22.43
CA ASN A 447 7.02 2.76 23.39
C ASN A 447 6.32 4.08 22.98
N MET A 448 6.00 4.24 21.71
CA MET A 448 5.30 5.40 21.17
C MET A 448 3.79 5.17 20.99
N ASP A 449 3.21 4.12 21.56
CA ASP A 449 1.81 3.73 21.35
C ASP A 449 1.47 3.59 19.83
N GLY A 450 2.43 3.08 19.04
CA GLY A 450 2.40 3.23 17.58
C GLY A 450 1.18 2.66 16.87
N THR A 451 0.58 1.59 17.39
CA THR A 451 -0.68 1.02 16.85
C THR A 451 -1.93 1.81 17.22
N ALA A 452 -1.85 2.68 18.23
CA ALA A 452 -2.94 3.54 18.66
C ALA A 452 -2.83 4.96 18.09
N SER A 453 -1.75 5.26 17.35
CA SER A 453 -1.53 6.57 16.71
C SER A 453 -1.60 6.47 15.20
N LYS A 454 -2.08 7.56 14.58
CA LYS A 454 -1.93 7.79 13.15
C LYS A 454 -0.63 8.56 12.88
N TRP A 455 0.17 8.07 11.96
CA TRP A 455 1.51 8.64 11.68
C TRP A 455 1.53 9.39 10.35
N GLY A 456 1.96 10.63 10.40
CA GLY A 456 1.98 11.55 9.27
C GLY A 456 3.36 11.82 8.72
N SER A 457 3.49 11.73 7.40
CA SER A 457 4.61 12.31 6.67
C SER A 457 4.47 13.83 6.68
N ALA A 458 5.45 14.51 7.26
CA ALA A 458 5.42 15.95 7.43
C ALA A 458 6.75 16.59 7.05
N THR A 459 6.71 17.91 6.84
CA THR A 459 7.88 18.74 6.60
C THR A 459 7.91 19.94 7.53
N ASP A 460 9.07 20.57 7.67
CA ASP A 460 9.16 21.95 8.13
C ASP A 460 9.09 22.94 6.96
N ALA A 461 9.15 24.24 7.27
CA ALA A 461 9.07 25.29 6.26
C ALA A 461 10.21 25.21 5.22
N SER A 462 11.39 24.69 5.61
CA SER A 462 12.52 24.47 4.70
C SER A 462 12.32 23.24 3.79
N GLY A 463 11.37 22.37 4.13
CA GLY A 463 11.12 21.12 3.44
C GLY A 463 11.86 19.93 4.04
N LYS A 464 12.47 20.06 5.22
CA LYS A 464 13.06 18.93 5.95
C LYS A 464 11.95 18.01 6.43
N GLU A 465 12.04 16.75 6.04
CA GLU A 465 11.04 15.73 6.33
C GLU A 465 11.14 15.20 7.76
N ARG A 466 10.01 14.74 8.28
CA ARG A 466 9.87 14.12 9.61
C ARG A 466 8.58 13.30 9.68
N VAL A 467 8.55 12.36 10.62
CA VAL A 467 7.33 11.67 11.02
C VAL A 467 6.77 12.33 12.27
N ILE A 468 5.49 12.70 12.23
CA ILE A 468 4.77 13.24 13.40
C ILE A 468 3.43 12.53 13.56
N ARG A 469 2.83 12.57 14.74
CA ARG A 469 1.46 12.06 14.93
C ARG A 469 0.47 12.95 14.19
N THR A 470 -0.64 12.38 13.76
CA THR A 470 -1.79 13.08 13.18
C THR A 470 -3.00 12.86 14.07
N GLU A 471 -3.68 13.94 14.45
CA GLU A 471 -4.92 13.85 15.21
C GLU A 471 -6.03 13.23 14.36
N VAL A 472 -6.84 12.37 14.97
CA VAL A 472 -8.00 11.75 14.34
C VAL A 472 -9.27 12.19 15.07
N PRO A 473 -10.28 12.77 14.39
CA PRO A 473 -11.52 13.20 15.04
C PRO A 473 -12.20 12.06 15.80
N GLY A 474 -12.64 12.31 17.02
CA GLY A 474 -13.23 11.30 17.92
C GLY A 474 -12.22 10.33 18.56
N TRP A 475 -10.94 10.37 18.17
CA TRP A 475 -9.88 9.52 18.72
C TRP A 475 -8.75 10.30 19.39
N GLY A 476 -8.49 11.53 18.93
CA GLY A 476 -7.33 12.32 19.33
C GLY A 476 -6.03 11.77 18.73
N TRP A 477 -4.96 11.80 19.51
CA TRP A 477 -3.59 11.43 19.08
C TRP A 477 -3.25 9.95 19.27
N GLU A 478 -3.72 9.36 20.36
CA GLU A 478 -3.41 8.00 20.80
C GLU A 478 -4.61 7.28 21.43
N GLY A 479 -5.83 7.81 21.29
CA GLY A 479 -7.04 7.21 21.88
C GLY A 479 -7.13 7.35 23.40
N LYS A 480 -6.29 8.20 24.00
CA LYS A 480 -6.26 8.50 25.43
C LYS A 480 -6.77 9.91 25.67
N THR A 481 -7.73 10.09 26.57
CA THR A 481 -8.17 11.43 26.99
C THR A 481 -7.00 12.15 27.67
N PRO A 482 -6.67 13.40 27.28
CA PRO A 482 -5.53 14.11 27.86
C PRO A 482 -5.73 14.29 29.37
N LYS A 483 -4.71 13.94 30.18
CA LYS A 483 -4.72 14.27 31.63
C LYS A 483 -4.42 15.75 31.90
N THR A 484 -3.87 16.46 30.91
CA THR A 484 -3.48 17.88 30.98
C THR A 484 -3.82 18.57 29.66
N ILE A 485 -4.12 19.88 29.73
CA ILE A 485 -4.35 20.72 28.54
C ILE A 485 -3.12 20.67 27.64
N ASP A 486 -3.37 20.42 26.35
CA ASP A 486 -2.35 20.13 25.36
C ASP A 486 -1.36 21.28 25.16
N THR A 487 -0.07 20.99 25.33
CA THR A 487 1.04 21.92 25.09
C THR A 487 1.12 22.27 23.60
N GLY A 488 1.42 23.52 23.26
CA GLY A 488 1.25 24.09 21.91
C GLY A 488 1.86 23.33 20.71
N GLU A 489 2.79 22.39 20.92
CA GLU A 489 3.36 21.53 19.86
C GLU A 489 2.32 20.62 19.18
N ARG A 490 1.36 20.07 19.94
CA ARG A 490 0.28 19.26 19.36
C ARG A 490 -0.79 20.12 18.67
N ARG A 491 -0.80 21.46 18.85
CA ARG A 491 -1.77 22.31 18.12
C ARG A 491 -1.44 22.48 16.64
N LYS A 492 -0.17 22.33 16.26
CA LYS A 492 0.27 22.55 14.88
C LYS A 492 -0.10 21.36 14.01
N GLY A 493 -0.73 21.63 12.87
CA GLY A 493 -1.21 20.59 11.94
C GLY A 493 -2.63 20.10 12.22
N ARG A 494 -3.34 20.63 13.21
CA ARG A 494 -4.77 20.36 13.38
C ARG A 494 -5.59 21.12 12.34
N GLN A 495 -6.74 20.56 11.96
CA GLN A 495 -7.75 21.32 11.23
C GLN A 495 -8.23 22.50 12.09
N ARG A 496 -8.61 23.63 11.48
CA ARG A 496 -8.91 24.86 12.22
C ARG A 496 -10.04 24.71 13.24
N ASP A 497 -11.03 23.90 12.91
CA ASP A 497 -12.22 23.59 13.71
C ASP A 497 -12.05 22.35 14.60
N ALA A 498 -10.83 21.81 14.71
CA ALA A 498 -10.56 20.63 15.50
C ALA A 498 -10.86 20.87 17.00
N VAL A 499 -11.88 20.17 17.49
CA VAL A 499 -12.28 20.19 18.91
C VAL A 499 -11.39 19.25 19.74
N PRO A 500 -11.12 19.57 21.02
CA PRO A 500 -10.44 18.64 21.91
C PRO A 500 -11.22 17.32 22.08
N LEU A 501 -10.49 16.21 22.25
CA LEU A 501 -11.10 14.90 22.49
C LEU A 501 -11.89 14.89 23.81
N THR A 502 -13.20 14.64 23.73
CA THR A 502 -14.05 14.37 24.89
C THR A 502 -14.12 12.87 25.17
N ARG A 503 -14.61 12.50 26.37
CA ARG A 503 -14.80 11.10 26.72
C ARG A 503 -15.92 10.47 25.88
N GLU A 504 -16.99 11.21 25.66
CA GLU A 504 -18.15 10.81 24.87
C GLU A 504 -17.73 10.53 23.42
N ALA A 505 -17.01 11.46 22.79
CA ALA A 505 -16.53 11.27 21.42
C ALA A 505 -15.59 10.05 21.29
N ARG A 506 -14.85 9.73 22.36
CA ARG A 506 -13.98 8.55 22.41
C ARG A 506 -14.78 7.25 22.54
N GLU A 507 -15.86 7.26 23.31
CA GLU A 507 -16.80 6.14 23.45
C GLU A 507 -17.58 5.93 22.15
N ASP A 508 -18.05 7.01 21.49
CA ASP A 508 -18.71 6.96 20.18
C ASP A 508 -17.78 6.36 19.11
N PHE A 509 -16.49 6.72 19.11
CA PHE A 509 -15.51 6.13 18.20
C PHE A 509 -15.33 4.62 18.44
N GLU A 510 -15.45 4.14 19.68
CA GLU A 510 -15.41 2.71 19.99
C GLU A 510 -16.65 1.99 19.45
N VAL A 511 -17.84 2.55 19.65
CA VAL A 511 -19.10 2.03 19.11
C VAL A 511 -19.06 1.96 17.59
N LEU A 512 -18.63 3.05 16.95
CA LEU A 512 -18.42 3.13 15.50
C LEU A 512 -17.47 2.03 15.00
N GLY A 513 -16.35 1.83 15.71
CA GLY A 513 -15.39 0.77 15.41
C GLY A 513 -16.02 -0.63 15.43
N VAL A 514 -16.85 -0.93 16.43
CA VAL A 514 -17.57 -2.21 16.51
C VAL A 514 -18.52 -2.39 15.33
N LYS A 515 -19.31 -1.35 14.99
CA LYS A 515 -20.24 -1.36 13.85
C LYS A 515 -19.49 -1.61 12.55
N CYS A 516 -18.46 -0.80 12.26
CA CYS A 516 -17.66 -0.94 11.04
C CYS A 516 -17.00 -2.32 10.91
N TRP A 517 -16.41 -2.88 11.97
CA TRP A 517 -15.82 -4.22 11.92
C TRP A 517 -16.87 -5.31 11.67
N THR A 518 -18.04 -5.19 12.27
CA THR A 518 -19.13 -6.16 12.10
C THR A 518 -19.65 -6.14 10.66
N GLU A 519 -19.93 -4.95 10.12
CA GLU A 519 -20.41 -4.80 8.75
C GLU A 519 -19.37 -5.21 7.71
N MET A 520 -18.09 -4.88 7.91
CA MET A 520 -17.01 -5.34 7.02
C MET A 520 -16.88 -6.87 6.99
N GLU A 521 -17.04 -7.55 8.12
CA GLU A 521 -17.01 -9.01 8.19
C GLU A 521 -18.26 -9.66 7.57
N ASN A 522 -19.44 -9.05 7.76
CA ASN A 522 -20.67 -9.48 7.09
C ASN A 522 -20.50 -9.38 5.57
N LEU A 523 -20.05 -8.23 5.08
CA LEU A 523 -19.84 -7.97 3.66
C LEU A 523 -18.80 -8.92 3.07
N ARG A 524 -17.69 -9.19 3.77
CA ARG A 524 -16.69 -10.18 3.33
C ARG A 524 -17.32 -11.56 3.15
N LYS A 525 -18.04 -12.05 4.16
CA LYS A 525 -18.69 -13.38 4.12
C LYS A 525 -19.76 -13.48 3.04
N GLU A 526 -20.54 -12.43 2.85
CA GLU A 526 -21.53 -12.33 1.78
C GLU A 526 -20.85 -12.47 0.41
N TRP A 527 -19.81 -11.69 0.13
CA TRP A 527 -19.06 -11.77 -1.13
C TRP A 527 -18.34 -13.10 -1.30
N GLU A 528 -17.80 -13.70 -0.23
CA GLU A 528 -17.21 -15.05 -0.28
C GLU A 528 -18.25 -16.10 -0.71
N ALA A 529 -19.46 -16.03 -0.17
CA ALA A 529 -20.56 -16.93 -0.52
C ALA A 529 -21.02 -16.72 -1.97
N LEU A 530 -21.16 -15.47 -2.42
CA LEU A 530 -21.53 -15.13 -3.79
C LEU A 530 -20.49 -15.59 -4.81
N LEU A 531 -19.20 -15.41 -4.50
CA LEU A 531 -18.10 -15.79 -5.37
C LEU A 531 -17.75 -17.29 -5.31
N LYS A 532 -18.26 -18.02 -4.30
CA LYS A 532 -17.99 -19.44 -4.05
C LYS A 532 -16.49 -19.75 -3.93
N VAL A 533 -15.75 -18.86 -3.31
CA VAL A 533 -14.30 -18.96 -3.12
C VAL A 533 -13.92 -19.84 -1.93
N LYS A 534 -14.83 -20.01 -0.96
CA LYS A 534 -14.69 -20.94 0.17
C LYS A 534 -15.66 -22.11 -0.02
N LYS A 535 -15.17 -23.35 0.11
CA LYS A 535 -15.95 -24.60 0.00
C LYS A 535 -16.13 -25.23 1.36
#